data_AF-A0A1X1D6T5-F1
#
_entry.id   AF-A0A1X1D6T5-F1
#
_cell.length_a   1.000
_cell.length_b   1.000
_cell.length_c   1.000
_cell.angle_alpha   90.00
_cell.angle_beta   90.00
_cell.angle_gamma   90.00
#
_symmetry.space_group_name_H-M   'P 1'
#
loop_
_entity.id
_entity.type
_entity.pdbx_description
1 polymer ?
#
loop_
_entity_poly.entity_id
_entity_poly.type
_entity_poly.pdbx_seq_one_letter_code
_entity_poly.pdbx_strand_id
1 'polypeptide(L)'
;MEERFFYRYDAVITQHGIEITLKTFKAIRETKCYFMVRAHTVNQYGFECLYGRERRVPKYAGRCRAISHNKDDALFSFKRRQEMRLQHAERNRQVAQRCVDWLGSDGRAPDKAINIGHTQATVPPSHDYEW
;
A
#
# COMPACT_ATOMS: atom_id res chain seq x y z
N MET A 1 16.65 3.53 24.86
CA MET A 1 16.59 3.35 23.39
C MET A 1 16.46 4.75 22.82
N GLU A 2 17.34 5.16 21.91
CA GLU A 2 17.19 6.44 21.21
C GLU A 2 15.82 6.53 20.54
N GLU A 3 15.25 7.73 20.50
CA GLU A 3 13.96 7.94 19.84
C GLU A 3 14.10 7.65 18.35
N ARG A 4 13.35 6.65 17.86
CA ARG A 4 13.32 6.27 16.45
C ARG A 4 11.92 6.42 15.89
N PHE A 5 11.82 7.30 14.89
CA PHE A 5 10.58 7.57 14.18
C PHE A 5 10.56 6.92 12.80
N PHE A 6 9.36 6.60 12.33
CA PHE A 6 9.10 6.00 11.04
C PHE A 6 7.90 6.65 10.40
N TYR A 7 7.81 6.55 9.08
CA TYR A 7 6.94 7.40 8.28
C TYR A 7 6.15 6.61 7.26
N ARG A 8 4.91 7.04 7.03
CA ARG A 8 4.06 6.51 5.97
C ARG A 8 3.13 7.61 5.48
N TYR A 9 3.09 7.82 4.17
CA TYR A 9 2.03 8.61 3.56
C TYR A 9 0.78 7.73 3.33
N ASP A 10 -0.39 8.32 3.60
CA ASP A 10 -1.70 7.78 3.28
C ASP A 10 -2.48 8.79 2.45
N ALA A 11 -3.47 8.32 1.68
CA ALA A 11 -4.41 9.17 0.98
C ALA A 11 -5.84 8.82 1.40
N VAL A 12 -6.67 9.83 1.59
CA VAL A 12 -8.08 9.71 1.95
C VAL A 12 -8.90 10.56 0.99
N ILE A 13 -10.04 10.02 0.54
CA ILE A 13 -11.01 10.78 -0.26
C ILE A 13 -11.86 11.61 0.72
N THR A 14 -11.92 12.91 0.49
CA THR A 14 -12.71 13.85 1.26
C THR A 14 -13.77 14.49 0.35
N GLN A 15 -14.68 15.27 0.94
CA GLN A 15 -15.66 16.04 0.17
C GLN A 15 -15.03 17.07 -0.79
N HIS A 16 -13.76 17.45 -0.56
CA HIS A 16 -13.04 18.46 -1.35
C HIS A 16 -12.02 17.84 -2.33
N GLY A 17 -11.92 16.52 -2.40
CA GLY A 17 -10.98 15.82 -3.29
C GLY A 17 -10.17 14.76 -2.56
N ILE A 18 -8.86 14.72 -2.83
CA ILE A 18 -7.95 13.73 -2.24
C ILE A 18 -6.98 14.46 -1.31
N GLU A 19 -6.96 14.03 -0.04
CA GLU A 19 -6.01 14.52 0.96
C GLU A 19 -4.89 13.50 1.16
N ILE A 20 -3.63 13.95 1.11
CA ILE A 20 -2.45 13.13 1.37
C ILE A 20 -1.88 13.54 2.73
N THR A 21 -1.78 12.59 3.65
CA THR A 21 -1.32 12.84 5.02
C THR A 21 -0.08 12.01 5.35
N LEU A 22 0.84 12.62 6.08
CA LEU A 22 1.99 11.92 6.65
C LEU A 22 1.62 11.38 8.04
N LYS A 23 1.71 10.06 8.22
CA LYS A 23 1.63 9.40 9.51
C LYS A 23 3.02 9.10 10.06
N THR A 24 3.22 9.48 11.31
CA THR A 24 4.44 9.20 12.07
C THR A 24 4.20 8.02 13.01
N PHE A 25 5.22 7.18 13.15
CA PHE A 25 5.23 6.03 14.04
C PHE A 25 6.47 6.12 14.94
N LYS A 26 6.34 5.73 16.21
CA LYS A 26 7.44 5.68 17.17
C LYS A 26 7.80 4.22 17.45
N ALA A 27 9.10 3.90 17.50
CA ALA A 27 9.56 2.60 18.00
C ALA A 27 9.16 2.43 19.46
N ILE A 28 8.58 1.26 19.78
CA ILE A 28 8.19 0.90 21.15
C ILE A 28 9.01 -0.28 21.70
N ARG A 29 9.52 -1.13 20.81
CA ARG A 29 10.49 -2.18 21.15
C ARG A 29 11.22 -2.67 19.90
N GLU A 30 12.36 -3.28 20.12
CA GLU A 30 13.25 -3.77 19.09
C GLU A 30 13.43 -5.28 19.22
N THR A 31 13.47 -5.97 18.08
CA THR A 31 13.80 -7.40 17.97
C THR A 31 15.09 -7.53 17.15
N LYS A 32 15.59 -8.75 16.92
CA LYS A 32 16.78 -8.95 16.09
C LYS A 32 16.64 -8.34 14.68
N CYS A 33 15.48 -8.51 14.04
CA CYS A 33 15.28 -8.16 12.63
C CYS A 33 14.31 -7.00 12.38
N TYR A 34 13.53 -6.60 13.39
CA TYR A 34 12.45 -5.63 13.23
C TYR A 34 12.39 -4.63 14.39
N PHE A 35 11.95 -3.42 14.06
CA PHE A 35 11.33 -2.50 15.01
C PHE A 35 9.84 -2.79 15.10
N MET A 36 9.32 -2.84 16.32
CA MET A 36 7.89 -2.77 16.57
C MET A 36 7.53 -1.32 16.79
N VAL A 37 6.59 -0.80 16.01
CA VAL A 37 6.23 0.62 16.00
C VAL A 37 4.73 0.80 16.21
N ARG A 38 4.33 1.91 16.85
CA ARG A 38 2.92 2.35 16.95
C ARG A 38 2.76 3.75 16.38
N ALA A 39 1.55 4.07 15.93
CA ALA A 39 1.26 5.40 15.41
C ALA A 39 1.46 6.42 16.53
N HIS A 40 2.08 7.54 16.19
CA HIS A 40 2.50 8.57 17.13
C HIS A 40 1.92 9.91 16.70
N THR A 41 1.37 10.64 17.66
CA THR A 41 0.96 12.04 17.50
C THR A 41 1.24 12.80 18.79
N VAL A 42 1.32 14.12 18.69
CA VAL A 42 1.36 15.02 19.85
C VAL A 42 -0.01 15.69 19.95
N ASN A 43 -0.60 15.72 21.15
CA ASN A 43 -1.88 16.40 21.36
C ASN A 43 -1.70 17.92 21.54
N GLN A 44 -2.81 18.65 21.63
CA GLN A 44 -2.80 20.13 21.78
C GLN A 44 -2.08 20.64 23.03
N TYR A 45 -1.83 19.78 24.01
CA TYR A 45 -1.14 20.11 25.27
C TYR A 45 0.34 19.68 25.26
N GLY A 46 0.84 19.16 24.13
CA GLY A 46 2.23 18.71 24.00
C GLY A 46 2.50 17.28 24.50
N PHE A 47 1.47 16.50 24.88
CA PHE A 47 1.69 15.12 25.32
C PHE A 47 1.76 14.15 24.14
N GLU A 48 2.76 13.26 24.19
CA GLU A 48 2.90 12.16 23.25
C GLU A 48 1.77 11.15 23.41
N CYS A 49 1.13 10.80 22.29
CA CYS A 49 0.05 9.84 22.23
C CYS A 49 0.41 8.71 21.27
N LEU A 50 0.51 7.49 21.79
CA LEU A 50 0.67 6.27 21.00
C LEU A 50 -0.67 5.57 20.82
N TYR A 51 -1.05 5.32 19.56
CA TYR A 51 -2.35 4.74 19.24
C TYR A 51 -2.27 3.69 18.13
N GLY A 52 -3.39 2.99 17.93
CA GLY A 52 -3.50 1.91 16.97
C GLY A 52 -2.71 0.65 17.34
N ARG A 53 -2.68 -0.32 16.42
CA ARG A 53 -2.01 -1.62 16.59
C ARG A 53 -0.51 -1.50 16.33
N GLU A 54 0.28 -2.33 17.03
CA GLU A 54 1.71 -2.49 16.73
C GLU A 54 1.93 -2.96 15.29
N ARG A 55 2.98 -2.44 14.65
CA ARG A 55 3.39 -2.82 13.30
C ARG A 55 4.86 -3.16 13.27
N ARG A 56 5.22 -4.12 12.43
CA ARG A 56 6.62 -4.52 12.18
C ARG A 56 7.21 -3.64 11.09
N VAL A 57 8.40 -3.09 11.35
CA VAL A 57 9.22 -2.38 10.36
C VAL A 57 10.58 -3.06 10.30
N PRO A 58 11.05 -3.54 9.13
CA PRO A 58 12.38 -4.10 8.98
C PRO A 58 13.46 -3.10 9.39
N LYS A 59 14.53 -3.57 10.04
CA LYS A 59 15.67 -2.69 10.35
C LYS A 59 16.40 -2.19 9.10
N TYR A 60 16.43 -3.00 8.06
CA TYR A 60 17.04 -2.64 6.79
C TYR A 60 16.04 -1.85 5.93
N ALA A 61 16.37 -0.59 5.63
CA ALA A 61 15.49 0.34 4.92
C ALA A 61 15.08 -0.18 3.52
N GLY A 62 15.96 -0.87 2.80
CA GLY A 62 15.65 -1.44 1.48
C GLY A 62 14.57 -2.54 1.49
N ARG A 63 14.23 -3.09 2.67
CA ARG A 63 13.14 -4.08 2.83
C ARG A 63 11.82 -3.44 3.27
N CYS A 64 11.78 -2.12 3.50
CA CYS A 64 10.56 -1.42 3.90
C CYS A 64 9.61 -1.28 2.71
N ARG A 65 8.37 -1.80 2.87
CA ARG A 65 7.34 -1.70 1.83
C ARG A 65 6.34 -0.57 2.02
N ALA A 66 6.04 -0.23 3.28
CA ALA A 66 4.89 0.61 3.58
C ALA A 66 5.10 1.65 4.68
N ILE A 67 6.02 1.38 5.60
CA ILE A 67 6.46 2.29 6.66
C ILE A 67 7.99 2.34 6.53
N SER A 68 8.55 3.53 6.40
CA SER A 68 9.97 3.75 6.08
C SER A 68 10.68 4.52 7.19
N HIS A 69 12.01 4.45 7.20
CA HIS A 69 12.86 5.07 8.23
C HIS A 69 12.99 6.59 8.06
N ASN A 70 12.72 7.11 6.86
CA ASN A 70 12.69 8.54 6.57
C ASN A 70 11.45 8.88 5.72
N LYS A 71 11.18 10.18 5.57
CA LYS A 71 10.00 10.70 4.87
C LYS A 71 10.11 10.49 3.35
N ASP A 72 11.29 10.64 2.77
CA ASP A 72 11.48 10.57 1.32
C ASP A 72 11.23 9.15 0.79
N ASP A 73 11.78 8.14 1.47
CA ASP A 73 11.52 6.73 1.18
C ASP A 73 10.04 6.37 1.39
N ALA A 74 9.39 6.99 2.39
CA ALA A 74 7.96 6.79 2.62
C ALA A 74 7.13 7.39 1.48
N LEU A 75 7.53 8.53 0.93
CA LEU A 75 6.88 9.19 -0.18
C LEU A 75 7.09 8.41 -1.49
N PHE A 76 8.32 7.95 -1.75
CA PHE A 76 8.64 7.09 -2.89
C PHE A 76 7.83 5.79 -2.84
N SER A 77 7.81 5.11 -1.68
CA SER A 77 6.98 3.93 -1.44
C SER A 77 5.49 4.22 -1.67
N PHE A 78 5.00 5.38 -1.23
CA PHE A 78 3.62 5.79 -1.44
C PHE A 78 3.30 5.97 -2.93
N LYS A 79 4.13 6.66 -3.71
CA LYS A 79 3.98 6.81 -5.16
C LYS A 79 3.89 5.43 -5.84
N ARG A 80 4.84 4.53 -5.56
CA ARG A 80 4.86 3.18 -6.12
C ARG A 80 3.59 2.39 -5.79
N ARG A 81 3.06 2.54 -4.58
CA ARG A 81 1.77 1.92 -4.20
C ARG A 81 0.58 2.49 -4.98
N GLN A 82 0.56 3.78 -5.30
CA GLN A 82 -0.50 4.35 -6.14
C GLN A 82 -0.39 3.86 -7.59
N GLU A 83 0.81 3.81 -8.15
CA GLU A 83 1.05 3.26 -9.49
C GLU A 83 0.58 1.80 -9.61
N MET A 84 0.91 0.96 -8.62
CA MET A 84 0.40 -0.42 -8.56
C MET A 84 -1.12 -0.49 -8.44
N ARG A 85 -1.76 0.43 -7.70
CA ARG A 85 -3.22 0.50 -7.61
C ARG A 85 -3.86 0.88 -8.94
N LEU A 86 -3.27 1.82 -9.68
CA LEU A 86 -3.73 2.18 -11.03
C LEU A 86 -3.64 0.99 -11.98
N GLN A 87 -2.51 0.27 -11.98
CA GLN A 87 -2.34 -0.96 -12.78
C GLN A 87 -3.37 -2.04 -12.39
N HIS A 88 -3.69 -2.18 -11.10
CA HIS A 88 -4.69 -3.12 -10.64
C HIS A 88 -6.12 -2.69 -11.05
N ALA A 89 -6.43 -1.41 -10.95
CA ALA A 89 -7.71 -0.86 -11.38
C ALA A 89 -7.94 -1.05 -12.89
N GLU A 90 -6.92 -0.82 -13.71
CA GLU A 90 -7.00 -1.05 -15.16
C GLU A 90 -7.21 -2.53 -15.49
N ARG A 91 -6.50 -3.44 -14.82
CA ARG A 91 -6.76 -4.88 -14.96
C ARG A 91 -8.18 -5.26 -14.58
N ASN A 92 -8.70 -4.72 -13.48
CA ASN A 92 -10.07 -4.99 -13.05
C ASN A 92 -11.10 -4.44 -14.06
N ARG A 93 -10.85 -3.27 -14.64
CA ARG A 93 -11.69 -2.70 -15.70
C ARG A 93 -11.74 -3.62 -16.93
N GLN A 94 -10.59 -4.14 -17.35
CA GLN A 94 -10.50 -5.07 -18.49
C GLN A 94 -11.24 -6.38 -18.21
N VAL A 95 -11.12 -6.93 -17.00
CA VAL A 95 -11.87 -8.13 -16.59
C VAL A 95 -13.38 -7.85 -16.61
N ALA A 96 -13.82 -6.73 -16.03
CA ALA A 96 -15.22 -6.34 -16.01
C ALA A 96 -15.80 -6.17 -17.43
N GLN A 97 -15.05 -5.52 -18.33
CA GLN A 97 -15.46 -5.36 -19.73
C GLN A 97 -15.68 -6.71 -20.42
N ARG A 98 -14.74 -7.65 -20.28
CA ARG A 98 -14.87 -8.99 -20.86
C ARG A 98 -16.08 -9.76 -20.32
N CYS A 99 -16.40 -9.59 -19.04
CA CYS A 99 -17.61 -10.15 -18.46
C CYS A 99 -18.87 -9.58 -19.13
N VAL A 100 -18.92 -8.27 -19.35
CA VAL A 100 -20.05 -7.60 -20.03
C VAL A 100 -20.16 -8.08 -21.48
N ASP A 101 -19.05 -8.16 -22.21
CA ASP A 101 -19.02 -8.61 -23.61
C ASP A 101 -19.54 -10.06 -23.73
N TRP A 102 -19.11 -10.94 -22.83
CA TRP A 102 -19.56 -12.34 -22.81
C TRP A 102 -21.05 -12.47 -22.50
N LEU A 103 -21.57 -11.72 -21.52
CA LEU A 103 -23.00 -11.70 -21.21
C LEU A 103 -23.86 -11.18 -22.37
N GLY A 104 -23.33 -10.25 -23.17
CA GLY A 104 -24.01 -9.69 -24.34
C GLY A 104 -24.06 -10.64 -25.55
N SER A 105 -23.11 -11.57 -25.66
CA SER A 105 -22.99 -12.48 -26.81
C SER A 105 -23.86 -13.73 -26.71
N ASP A 106 -24.09 -14.25 -25.50
CA ASP A 106 -24.91 -15.43 -25.25
C ASP A 106 -25.41 -15.37 -23.80
N GLY A 107 -26.56 -14.73 -23.59
CA GLY A 107 -27.11 -14.36 -22.28
C GLY A 107 -27.60 -15.52 -21.40
N ARG A 108 -26.95 -16.69 -21.41
CA ARG A 108 -27.25 -17.80 -20.49
C ARG A 108 -26.26 -17.81 -19.34
N ALA A 109 -26.76 -18.02 -18.13
CA ALA A 109 -25.92 -18.17 -16.96
C ALA A 109 -24.96 -19.37 -17.14
N PRO A 110 -23.69 -19.27 -16.74
CA PRO A 110 -22.78 -20.41 -16.78
C PRO A 110 -23.22 -21.51 -15.80
N ASP A 111 -23.36 -22.75 -16.27
CA ASP A 111 -23.52 -23.92 -15.39
C ASP A 111 -22.17 -24.43 -14.83
N LYS A 112 -21.05 -23.93 -15.38
CA LYS A 112 -19.66 -24.30 -15.01
C LYS A 112 -18.74 -23.09 -15.13
N ALA A 113 -17.54 -23.17 -14.56
CA ALA A 113 -16.52 -22.14 -14.73
C ALA A 113 -16.14 -21.99 -16.21
N ILE A 114 -16.17 -20.75 -16.73
CA ILE A 114 -15.81 -20.41 -18.10
C ILE A 114 -14.56 -19.53 -18.09
N ASN A 115 -13.62 -19.81 -18.98
CA ASN A 115 -12.44 -18.96 -19.18
C ASN A 115 -12.75 -17.89 -20.23
N ILE A 116 -12.89 -16.64 -19.80
CA ILE A 116 -13.10 -15.47 -20.68
C ILE A 116 -11.77 -14.79 -21.10
N GLY A 117 -10.68 -15.56 -21.02
CA GLY A 117 -9.31 -15.19 -21.40
C GLY A 117 -8.54 -14.43 -20.30
N HIS A 118 -7.22 -14.44 -20.41
CA HIS A 118 -6.33 -13.70 -19.52
C HIS A 118 -6.19 -12.24 -19.96
N THR A 119 -6.16 -11.32 -19.00
CA THR A 119 -5.47 -10.04 -19.18
C THR A 119 -3.98 -10.34 -19.19
N GLN A 120 -3.33 -10.25 -20.35
CA GLN A 120 -1.87 -10.24 -20.38
C GLN A 120 -1.43 -8.99 -19.61
N ALA A 121 -0.99 -9.19 -18.37
CA ALA A 121 -0.24 -8.15 -17.70
C ALA A 121 1.06 -8.03 -18.49
N THR A 122 1.26 -6.90 -19.19
CA THR A 122 2.61 -6.40 -19.41
C THR A 122 3.19 -6.13 -18.03
N VAL A 123 3.80 -7.15 -17.46
CA VAL A 123 4.71 -6.99 -16.33
C VAL A 123 5.80 -6.09 -16.90
N PRO A 124 5.98 -4.83 -16.45
CA PRO A 124 7.16 -4.08 -16.83
C PRO A 124 8.35 -4.95 -16.48
N PRO A 125 9.39 -5.04 -17.35
CA PRO A 125 10.52 -5.94 -17.11
C PRO A 125 10.95 -5.76 -15.66
N SER A 126 10.95 -6.86 -14.92
CA SER A 126 11.61 -6.87 -13.63
C SER A 126 13.02 -6.40 -13.92
N HIS A 127 13.35 -5.17 -13.53
CA HIS A 127 14.74 -4.93 -13.21
C HIS A 127 15.03 -5.89 -12.08
N ASP A 128 15.78 -6.94 -12.44
CA ASP A 128 16.44 -7.85 -11.55
C ASP A 128 17.33 -7.02 -10.62
N TYR A 129 16.71 -6.46 -9.58
CA TYR A 129 17.43 -6.14 -8.38
C TYR A 129 17.59 -7.48 -7.67
N GLU A 130 18.75 -8.11 -7.90
CA GLU A 130 19.29 -9.11 -7.00
C GLU A 130 19.16 -8.57 -5.57
N TRP A 131 18.43 -9.31 -4.72
CA TRP A 131 18.05 -8.92 -3.35
C TRP A 131 19.09 -9.36 -2.32
#